data_AF-A0A6A6H260-F1
#
_entry.id   AF-A0A6A6H260-F1
#
_cell.length_a   1.000
_cell.length_b   1.000
_cell.length_c   1.000
_cell.angle_alpha   90.00
_cell.angle_beta   90.00
_cell.angle_gamma   90.00
#
_symmetry.space_group_name_H-M   'P 1'
#
loop_
_entity.id
_entity.type
_entity.pdbx_description
1 polymer ?
#
loop_
_entity_poly.entity_id
_entity_poly.type
_entity_poly.pdbx_seq_one_letter_code
_entity_poly.pdbx_strand_id
1 'polypeptide(L)'
;MASQNRRTPGARNFAQEQRNITAPPDSKTDKATNSIPRTSSRETTATGSSQDRWNVVRLYKSVESRSKSKLTQTPLFQLKKAHDREHADAIAKGLIADPDKPRQLDEAIKPTGTCQDMCPEYERVGRIVQKDVWKEEWDPARLPEKVVDEKRMVKKFRRAAAGLEEQLPSDLRPPPILQKTVDYLFNNLINEKPALRSIHHFVWDRTRAIRNDFSIQQLTRLPDVRIAIDCYERIARFHILSLHQLAQSDKPYDTYDAYQEREQLDRTFLSLMQYYDDNRHIYQAPNEAEFRAYCILFQIQDPDLDFGDTLQALPSNISQDPRVRTAFELYVAAANVRVSQNVLKLRRSCLTVEANWARFWSLVQSTSTSYLMGCVAEIYFTVIRKTALVELCRAYYRGGKVKVEDWTLNKLVDTLAFDDESEAQTFCDQHGFTLAEGEDGASYLDLTS
;
A
#
# COMPACT_ATOMS: atom_id res chain seq x y z
N MET A 1 16.86 41.50 22.17
CA MET A 1 15.71 42.37 21.83
C MET A 1 15.16 41.95 20.47
N ALA A 2 13.86 41.61 20.42
CA ALA A 2 12.91 41.62 19.28
C ALA A 2 13.33 40.96 17.95
N SER A 3 12.73 39.83 17.51
CA SER A 3 11.34 39.61 17.03
C SER A 3 11.18 39.82 15.51
N GLN A 4 10.83 38.74 14.78
CA GLN A 4 9.73 38.60 13.79
C GLN A 4 9.93 37.27 13.01
N ASN A 5 9.28 36.16 13.35
CA ASN A 5 7.89 35.77 13.08
C ASN A 5 7.50 35.76 11.58
N ARG A 6 7.60 34.60 10.91
CA ARG A 6 6.78 34.25 9.74
C ARG A 6 6.21 32.84 9.90
N ARG A 7 4.90 32.83 10.12
CA ARG A 7 4.01 31.67 10.20
C ARG A 7 3.75 31.12 8.81
N THR A 8 3.81 29.80 8.65
CA THR A 8 3.17 29.03 7.58
C THR A 8 1.69 28.82 7.92
N PRO A 9 0.74 29.01 7.00
CA PRO A 9 -0.66 28.65 7.25
C PRO A 9 -0.89 27.17 6.92
N GLY A 10 -1.35 26.44 7.94
CA GLY A 10 -1.82 25.07 7.84
C GLY A 10 -3.23 24.98 7.24
N ALA A 11 -3.47 23.87 6.57
CA ALA A 11 -4.77 23.46 6.05
C ALA A 11 -5.77 23.22 7.20
N ARG A 12 -6.96 23.83 7.09
CA ARG A 12 -8.15 23.46 7.86
C ARG A 12 -9.40 23.69 7.02
N ASN A 13 -10.27 22.67 7.08
CA ASN A 13 -11.73 22.70 7.04
C ASN A 13 -12.43 23.15 5.74
N PHE A 14 -13.01 22.18 5.03
CA PHE A 14 -14.25 22.37 4.27
C PHE A 14 -15.15 21.13 4.45
N ALA A 15 -15.81 21.07 5.59
CA ALA A 15 -16.93 20.18 5.85
C ALA A 15 -17.97 20.96 6.66
N GLN A 16 -18.79 21.77 5.98
CA GLN A 16 -20.09 22.25 6.41
C GLN A 16 -20.63 23.25 5.39
N GLU A 17 -21.52 22.83 4.51
CA GLU A 17 -22.68 23.61 4.05
C GLU A 17 -23.46 22.85 2.98
N GLN A 18 -24.29 21.88 3.38
CA GLN A 18 -25.48 21.49 2.61
C GLN A 18 -26.57 21.02 3.58
N ARG A 19 -27.46 21.94 3.97
CA ARG A 19 -28.80 21.63 4.47
C ARG A 19 -29.80 22.55 3.77
N ASN A 20 -30.92 21.97 3.38
CA ASN A 20 -32.07 22.50 2.63
C ASN A 20 -31.81 22.48 1.11
N ILE A 21 -32.62 21.78 0.29
CA ILE A 21 -33.98 22.17 -0.09
C ILE A 21 -34.71 20.95 -0.71
N THR A 22 -35.91 20.69 -0.18
CA THR A 22 -37.21 20.24 -0.76
C THR A 22 -37.34 19.29 -1.97
N ALA A 23 -38.33 18.40 -1.85
CA ALA A 23 -38.83 17.39 -2.81
C ALA A 23 -39.40 17.94 -4.14
N PRO A 24 -39.44 17.14 -5.22
CA PRO A 24 -40.09 17.50 -6.49
C PRO A 24 -41.56 17.06 -6.57
N PRO A 25 -42.42 17.76 -7.36
CA PRO A 25 -43.79 17.33 -7.62
C PRO A 25 -43.93 16.48 -8.89
N ASP A 26 -45.01 15.73 -8.90
CA ASP A 26 -45.48 14.76 -9.89
C ASP A 26 -45.88 15.31 -11.28
N SER A 27 -45.98 14.33 -12.20
CA SER A 27 -46.87 14.23 -13.37
C SER A 27 -46.28 14.61 -14.73
N LYS A 28 -46.21 13.65 -15.66
CA LYS A 28 -47.33 13.23 -16.53
C LYS A 28 -46.90 12.08 -17.46
N THR A 29 -47.83 11.14 -17.58
CA THR A 29 -47.91 10.05 -18.55
C THR A 29 -48.06 10.56 -19.97
N ASP A 30 -47.43 9.91 -20.94
CA ASP A 30 -48.04 9.70 -22.26
C ASP A 30 -47.59 8.38 -22.89
N LYS A 31 -48.59 7.59 -23.29
CA LYS A 31 -48.49 6.34 -24.05
C LYS A 31 -48.42 6.68 -25.54
N ALA A 32 -47.50 6.09 -26.28
CA ALA A 32 -47.63 5.95 -27.73
C ALA A 32 -47.02 4.62 -28.21
N THR A 33 -47.73 4.05 -29.16
CA THR A 33 -47.78 2.68 -29.63
C THR A 33 -46.68 2.27 -30.62
N ASN A 34 -46.38 0.97 -30.58
CA ASN A 34 -45.79 0.09 -31.61
C ASN A 34 -46.02 0.52 -33.08
N SER A 35 -44.95 0.49 -33.87
CA SER A 35 -44.98 0.00 -35.27
C SER A 35 -43.56 -0.26 -35.81
N ILE A 36 -43.29 -1.53 -36.11
CA ILE A 36 -42.11 -2.07 -36.81
C ILE A 36 -42.33 -1.93 -38.32
N PRO A 37 -41.29 -1.58 -39.11
CA PRO A 37 -41.13 -2.21 -40.41
C PRO A 37 -39.79 -2.94 -40.56
N ARG A 38 -39.88 -4.18 -41.07
CA ARG A 38 -38.80 -5.02 -41.55
C ARG A 38 -38.14 -4.40 -42.79
N THR A 39 -36.82 -4.38 -42.84
CA THR A 39 -36.07 -4.48 -44.11
C THR A 39 -34.91 -5.47 -43.95
N SER A 40 -34.85 -6.39 -44.91
CA SER A 40 -33.85 -7.45 -45.02
C SER A 40 -32.56 -6.94 -45.65
N SER A 41 -31.41 -7.34 -45.13
CA SER A 41 -30.19 -7.46 -45.95
C SER A 41 -29.27 -8.53 -45.35
N ARG A 42 -28.79 -9.39 -46.25
CA ARG A 42 -28.08 -10.65 -46.05
C ARG A 42 -26.71 -10.50 -45.35
N GLU A 43 -26.40 -11.60 -44.67
CA GLU A 43 -25.12 -12.11 -44.16
C GLU A 43 -23.84 -11.59 -44.83
N THR A 44 -22.84 -11.25 -43.99
CA THR A 44 -21.47 -11.76 -44.15
C THR A 44 -20.86 -11.97 -42.76
N THR A 45 -20.69 -13.24 -42.38
CA THR A 45 -19.90 -13.68 -41.23
C THR A 45 -18.41 -13.51 -41.56
N ALA A 46 -17.74 -12.57 -40.90
CA ALA A 46 -16.28 -12.45 -40.91
C ALA A 46 -15.73 -12.93 -39.56
N THR A 47 -15.53 -14.23 -39.43
CA THR A 47 -14.64 -14.83 -38.43
C THR A 47 -13.19 -14.50 -38.80
N GLY A 48 -12.68 -13.37 -38.29
CA GLY A 48 -11.26 -13.01 -38.37
C GLY A 48 -10.52 -13.53 -37.13
N SER A 49 -9.63 -14.49 -37.33
CA SER A 49 -8.78 -15.06 -36.27
C SER A 49 -7.86 -14.00 -35.65
N SER A 50 -7.85 -13.97 -34.31
CA SER A 50 -7.06 -13.05 -33.47
C SER A 50 -5.53 -13.34 -33.44
N GLN A 51 -4.98 -13.94 -34.51
CA GLN A 51 -3.61 -14.50 -34.52
C GLN A 51 -2.55 -13.61 -35.18
N ASP A 52 -2.92 -12.54 -35.88
CA ASP A 52 -1.98 -11.64 -36.59
C ASP A 52 -1.69 -10.34 -35.81
N ARG A 53 -1.21 -10.46 -34.58
CA ARG A 53 -0.72 -9.31 -33.79
C ARG A 53 0.79 -9.43 -33.61
N TRP A 54 1.51 -8.82 -34.57
CA TRP A 54 2.95 -8.48 -34.59
C TRP A 54 3.94 -9.50 -33.96
N ASN A 55 4.58 -10.31 -34.81
CA ASN A 55 5.72 -11.16 -34.41
C ASN A 55 6.91 -10.31 -33.91
N VAL A 56 7.13 -10.32 -32.59
CA VAL A 56 8.15 -9.58 -31.81
C VAL A 56 9.59 -9.80 -32.28
N VAL A 57 9.88 -10.91 -32.96
CA VAL A 57 11.20 -11.20 -33.56
C VAL A 57 11.64 -10.13 -34.57
N ARG A 58 10.70 -9.42 -35.22
CA ARG A 58 11.01 -8.34 -36.17
C ARG A 58 11.42 -7.03 -35.50
N LEU A 59 10.88 -6.74 -34.30
CA LEU A 59 11.18 -5.53 -33.53
C LEU A 59 12.63 -5.52 -33.03
N TYR A 60 13.13 -6.67 -32.57
CA TYR A 60 14.51 -6.80 -32.09
C TYR A 60 15.56 -6.59 -33.20
N LYS A 61 15.29 -7.05 -34.43
CA LYS A 61 16.23 -6.94 -35.57
C LYS A 61 16.27 -5.57 -36.23
N SER A 62 15.26 -4.72 -36.03
CA SER A 62 15.19 -3.41 -36.70
C SER A 62 16.03 -2.31 -36.04
N VAL A 63 16.46 -2.50 -34.79
CA VAL A 63 17.13 -1.44 -34.00
C VAL A 63 18.64 -1.32 -34.30
N GLU A 64 19.25 -2.32 -34.95
CA GLU A 64 20.70 -2.32 -35.23
C GLU A 64 21.11 -1.57 -36.51
N SER A 65 20.19 -1.19 -37.41
CA SER A 65 20.55 -0.47 -38.64
C SER A 65 20.32 1.05 -38.51
N ARG A 66 21.36 1.81 -38.13
CA ARG A 66 21.33 3.28 -38.05
C ARG A 66 21.25 3.91 -39.45
N SER A 67 20.07 4.37 -39.83
CA SER A 67 19.85 5.38 -40.88
C SER A 67 18.65 6.26 -40.52
N LYS A 68 18.80 7.59 -40.63
CA LYS A 68 17.82 8.60 -40.19
C LYS A 68 16.44 8.48 -40.89
N SER A 69 16.38 7.89 -42.09
CA SER A 69 15.15 7.65 -42.85
C SER A 69 14.31 6.45 -42.36
N LYS A 70 14.89 5.53 -41.56
CA LYS A 70 14.17 4.35 -41.02
C LYS A 70 13.58 4.58 -39.62
N LEU A 71 14.00 5.63 -38.90
CA LEU A 71 13.49 5.93 -37.55
C LEU A 71 11.98 6.25 -37.57
N THR A 72 11.49 6.91 -38.61
CA THR A 72 10.09 7.30 -38.80
C THR A 72 9.15 6.12 -39.08
N GLN A 73 9.69 4.92 -39.33
CA GLN A 73 8.93 3.68 -39.56
C GLN A 73 8.98 2.72 -38.37
N THR A 74 9.62 3.09 -37.26
CA THR A 74 9.65 2.23 -36.07
C THR A 74 8.26 2.19 -35.40
N PRO A 75 7.78 1.02 -34.94
CA PRO A 75 6.48 0.91 -34.28
C PRO A 75 6.30 1.86 -33.10
N LEU A 76 7.37 2.11 -32.33
CA LEU A 76 7.34 3.10 -31.23
C LEU A 76 7.07 4.53 -31.72
N PHE A 77 7.67 4.94 -32.85
CA PHE A 77 7.43 6.27 -33.40
C PHE A 77 5.99 6.45 -33.87
N GLN A 78 5.40 5.42 -34.47
CA GLN A 78 4.00 5.43 -34.88
C GLN A 78 3.05 5.48 -33.67
N LEU A 79 3.33 4.67 -32.65
CA LEU A 79 2.55 4.69 -31.41
C LEU A 79 2.68 6.02 -30.68
N LYS A 80 3.87 6.64 -30.63
CA LYS A 80 4.04 7.98 -30.05
C LYS A 80 3.17 9.02 -30.78
N LYS A 81 3.20 9.04 -32.11
CA LYS A 81 2.36 9.96 -32.89
C LYS A 81 0.86 9.71 -32.70
N ALA A 82 0.45 8.44 -32.53
CA ALA A 82 -0.92 8.09 -32.23
C ALA A 82 -1.33 8.52 -30.82
N HIS A 83 -0.44 8.34 -29.84
CA HIS A 83 -0.62 8.76 -28.45
C HIS A 83 -0.73 10.29 -28.33
N ASP A 84 0.14 11.05 -29.00
CA ASP A 84 0.06 12.53 -29.05
C ASP A 84 -1.27 13.03 -29.64
N ARG A 85 -1.80 12.32 -30.66
CA ARG A 85 -3.12 12.62 -31.25
C ARG A 85 -4.26 12.26 -30.32
N GLU A 86 -4.20 11.10 -29.68
CA GLU A 86 -5.18 10.67 -28.69
C GLU A 86 -5.24 11.68 -27.53
N HIS A 87 -4.09 12.21 -27.11
CA HIS A 87 -4.01 13.24 -26.09
C HIS A 87 -4.70 14.54 -26.51
N ALA A 88 -4.39 15.05 -27.71
CA ALA A 88 -5.06 16.24 -28.25
C ALA A 88 -6.59 16.03 -28.38
N ASP A 89 -7.01 14.85 -28.84
CA ASP A 89 -8.43 14.48 -28.96
C ASP A 89 -9.11 14.35 -27.59
N ALA A 90 -8.41 13.80 -26.58
CA ALA A 90 -8.93 13.63 -25.24
C ALA A 90 -9.12 14.98 -24.52
N ILE A 91 -8.20 15.94 -24.71
CA ILE A 91 -8.39 17.32 -24.25
C ILE A 91 -9.60 17.95 -24.95
N ALA A 92 -9.68 17.84 -26.28
CA ALA A 92 -10.76 18.41 -27.07
C ALA A 92 -12.14 17.85 -26.67
N LYS A 93 -12.20 16.56 -26.30
CA LYS A 93 -13.42 15.88 -25.84
C LYS A 93 -13.68 16.06 -24.33
N GLY A 94 -12.78 16.72 -23.59
CA GLY A 94 -12.89 16.91 -22.14
C GLY A 94 -12.77 15.62 -21.33
N LEU A 95 -12.03 14.63 -21.84
CA LEU A 95 -11.76 13.36 -21.15
C LEU A 95 -10.54 13.44 -20.21
N ILE A 96 -9.65 14.41 -20.45
CA ILE A 96 -8.51 14.78 -19.60
C ILE A 96 -8.50 16.31 -19.45
N ALA A 97 -7.87 16.80 -18.39
CA ALA A 97 -7.75 18.24 -18.19
C ALA A 97 -6.74 18.83 -19.17
N ASP A 98 -6.97 20.10 -19.50
CA ASP A 98 -6.04 20.87 -20.32
C ASP A 98 -4.93 21.40 -19.38
N PRO A 99 -3.65 21.00 -19.57
CA PRO A 99 -2.57 21.39 -18.68
C PRO A 99 -2.37 22.91 -18.58
N ASP A 100 -2.80 23.66 -19.60
CA ASP A 100 -2.66 25.12 -19.65
C ASP A 100 -3.85 25.86 -19.01
N LYS A 101 -4.91 25.15 -18.62
CA LYS A 101 -6.12 25.74 -18.03
C LYS A 101 -6.41 25.18 -16.63
N PRO A 102 -6.04 25.90 -15.56
CA PRO A 102 -6.37 25.47 -14.21
C PRO A 102 -7.90 25.41 -14.03
N ARG A 103 -8.39 24.32 -13.44
CA ARG A 103 -9.80 24.11 -13.10
C ARG A 103 -9.99 24.03 -11.59
N GLN A 104 -11.22 24.31 -11.15
CA GLN A 104 -11.63 24.07 -9.78
C GLN A 104 -11.74 22.56 -9.50
N LEU A 105 -11.58 22.16 -8.24
CA LEU A 105 -11.54 20.75 -7.83
C LEU A 105 -12.87 20.02 -8.01
N ASP A 106 -13.99 20.74 -7.93
CA ASP A 106 -15.35 20.23 -8.17
C ASP A 106 -15.63 19.92 -9.64
N GLU A 107 -14.93 20.58 -10.56
CA GLU A 107 -14.99 20.35 -12.02
C GLU A 107 -13.94 19.34 -12.52
N ALA A 108 -13.28 18.61 -11.61
CA ALA A 108 -12.25 17.64 -11.95
C ALA A 108 -12.83 16.49 -12.80
N ILE A 109 -12.19 16.22 -13.94
CA ILE A 109 -12.57 15.11 -14.82
C ILE A 109 -12.10 13.81 -14.18
N LYS A 110 -12.98 12.81 -14.13
CA LYS A 110 -12.69 11.45 -13.64
C LYS A 110 -12.52 10.52 -14.85
N PRO A 111 -11.29 10.32 -15.36
CA PRO A 111 -11.10 9.50 -16.54
C PRO A 111 -11.48 8.05 -16.23
N THR A 112 -12.12 7.37 -17.18
CA THR A 112 -12.38 5.93 -17.11
C THR A 112 -11.33 5.22 -17.96
N GLY A 113 -10.59 4.28 -17.37
CA GLY A 113 -9.56 3.53 -18.07
C GLY A 113 -10.13 2.62 -19.16
N THR A 114 -9.44 2.53 -20.29
CA THR A 114 -9.85 1.70 -21.45
C THR A 114 -8.82 0.61 -21.78
N CYS A 115 -7.66 0.58 -21.13
CA CYS A 115 -6.63 -0.43 -21.35
C CYS A 115 -7.11 -1.84 -20.95
N GLN A 116 -7.21 -2.75 -21.91
CA GLN A 116 -7.65 -4.14 -21.66
C GLN A 116 -6.50 -5.11 -21.31
N ASP A 117 -5.26 -4.62 -21.30
CA ASP A 117 -4.05 -5.38 -21.00
C ASP A 117 -3.52 -5.06 -19.59
N MET A 118 -2.70 -5.93 -19.01
CA MET A 118 -2.04 -5.65 -17.72
C MET A 118 -0.99 -4.53 -17.81
N CYS A 119 -0.54 -4.21 -19.04
CA CYS A 119 0.36 -3.11 -19.37
C CYS A 119 -0.09 -2.45 -20.69
N PRO A 120 -0.32 -1.12 -20.72
CA PRO A 120 -0.70 -0.40 -21.94
C PRO A 120 0.28 -0.63 -23.09
N GLU A 121 -0.23 -0.73 -24.32
CA GLU A 121 0.57 -1.02 -25.51
C GLU A 121 1.69 0.00 -25.73
N TYR A 122 1.40 1.29 -25.53
CA TYR A 122 2.40 2.35 -25.63
C TYR A 122 3.56 2.14 -24.64
N GLU A 123 3.24 1.79 -23.39
CA GLU A 123 4.24 1.48 -22.38
C GLU A 123 5.03 0.22 -22.71
N ARG A 124 4.36 -0.87 -23.12
CA ARG A 124 5.03 -2.13 -23.46
C ARG A 124 6.08 -1.92 -24.53
N VAL A 125 5.70 -1.31 -25.65
CA VAL A 125 6.61 -1.07 -26.77
C VAL A 125 7.72 -0.10 -26.37
N GLY A 126 7.40 0.95 -25.61
CA GLY A 126 8.37 1.89 -25.07
C GLY A 126 9.45 1.21 -24.22
N ARG A 127 9.03 0.38 -23.25
CA ARG A 127 9.95 -0.34 -22.36
C ARG A 127 10.78 -1.38 -23.09
N ILE A 128 10.20 -2.10 -24.06
CA ILE A 128 10.95 -3.05 -24.90
C ILE A 128 12.06 -2.35 -25.69
N VAL A 129 11.75 -1.22 -26.33
CA VAL A 129 12.74 -0.46 -27.12
C VAL A 129 13.83 0.15 -26.22
N GLN A 130 13.46 0.64 -25.04
CA GLN A 130 14.39 1.21 -24.06
C GLN A 130 15.17 0.15 -23.27
N LYS A 131 14.85 -1.14 -23.46
CA LYS A 131 15.39 -2.27 -22.68
C LYS A 131 15.14 -2.13 -21.16
N ASP A 132 14.04 -1.50 -20.78
CA ASP A 132 13.56 -1.35 -19.38
C ASP A 132 12.48 -2.41 -19.07
N VAL A 133 12.82 -3.68 -19.30
CA VAL A 133 11.94 -4.84 -19.04
C VAL A 133 12.57 -5.68 -17.94
N TRP A 134 11.80 -5.99 -16.90
CA TRP A 134 12.31 -6.73 -15.74
C TRP A 134 12.28 -8.24 -16.02
N LYS A 135 13.12 -9.00 -15.29
CA LYS A 135 13.31 -10.45 -15.49
C LYS A 135 12.00 -11.23 -15.38
N GLU A 136 11.06 -10.74 -14.58
CA GLU A 136 9.73 -11.29 -14.36
C GLU A 136 8.86 -11.28 -15.61
N GLU A 137 9.15 -10.38 -16.55
CA GLU A 137 8.36 -10.13 -17.76
C GLU A 137 8.94 -10.85 -18.99
N TRP A 138 9.99 -11.65 -18.80
CA TRP A 138 10.60 -12.47 -19.86
C TRP A 138 9.89 -13.82 -19.98
N ASP A 139 10.00 -14.46 -21.13
CA ASP A 139 9.52 -15.83 -21.33
C ASP A 139 10.33 -16.81 -20.45
N PRO A 140 9.69 -17.53 -19.49
CA PRO A 140 10.37 -18.53 -18.67
C PRO A 140 11.09 -19.61 -19.48
N ALA A 141 10.57 -19.97 -20.67
CA ALA A 141 11.16 -20.99 -21.53
C ALA A 141 12.38 -20.48 -22.30
N ARG A 142 12.59 -19.16 -22.38
CA ARG A 142 13.64 -18.51 -23.17
C ARG A 142 14.43 -17.47 -22.35
N LEU A 143 14.62 -17.74 -21.06
CA LEU A 143 15.39 -16.88 -20.16
C LEU A 143 16.82 -16.58 -20.62
N PRO A 144 17.61 -17.54 -21.17
CA PRO A 144 18.97 -17.25 -21.64
C PRO A 144 19.01 -16.22 -22.77
N GLU A 145 17.98 -16.22 -23.62
CA GLU A 145 17.84 -15.32 -24.77
C GLU A 145 17.20 -13.98 -24.38
N LYS A 146 16.74 -13.83 -23.13
CA LYS A 146 16.06 -12.63 -22.61
C LYS A 146 14.91 -12.17 -23.50
N VAL A 147 14.15 -13.13 -24.03
CA VAL A 147 12.99 -12.86 -24.87
C VAL A 147 11.86 -12.34 -24.01
N VAL A 148 11.33 -11.17 -24.34
CA VAL A 148 10.21 -10.55 -23.62
C VAL A 148 8.90 -11.26 -23.96
N ASP A 149 8.08 -11.55 -22.95
CA ASP A 149 6.70 -12.00 -23.13
C ASP A 149 5.74 -10.85 -22.77
N GLU A 150 5.14 -10.25 -23.80
CA GLU A 150 4.20 -9.12 -23.64
C GLU A 150 3.01 -9.47 -22.75
N LYS A 151 2.61 -10.76 -22.66
CA LYS A 151 1.49 -11.19 -21.80
C LYS A 151 1.85 -11.16 -20.31
N ARG A 152 3.15 -11.17 -19.98
CA ARG A 152 3.66 -11.09 -18.60
C ARG A 152 4.01 -9.67 -18.19
N MET A 153 4.02 -8.72 -19.12
CA MET A 153 4.29 -7.32 -18.82
C MET A 153 3.16 -6.69 -18.01
N VAL A 154 3.53 -6.04 -16.91
CA VAL A 154 2.59 -5.30 -16.04
C VAL A 154 2.99 -3.83 -16.01
N LYS A 155 2.02 -2.93 -16.01
CA LYS A 155 2.25 -1.47 -15.97
C LYS A 155 3.16 -1.08 -14.80
N LYS A 156 4.30 -0.45 -15.10
CA LYS A 156 5.29 0.03 -14.13
C LYS A 156 4.78 1.31 -13.46
N PHE A 157 5.06 1.50 -12.18
CA PHE A 157 4.66 2.72 -11.50
C PHE A 157 5.44 3.93 -12.04
N ARG A 158 4.72 5.01 -12.37
CA ARG A 158 5.31 6.30 -12.74
C ARG A 158 4.94 7.33 -11.68
N ARG A 159 5.95 8.03 -11.15
CA ARG A 159 5.73 9.14 -10.21
C ARG A 159 5.05 10.28 -10.97
N ALA A 160 4.02 10.89 -10.38
CA ALA A 160 3.56 12.19 -10.83
C ALA A 160 4.70 13.20 -10.61
N ALA A 161 5.21 13.79 -11.68
CA ALA A 161 6.25 14.81 -11.64
C ALA A 161 5.79 16.00 -12.47
N ALA A 162 6.23 17.21 -12.11
CA ALA A 162 5.91 18.41 -12.85
C ALA A 162 6.37 18.27 -14.32
N GLY A 163 5.44 18.48 -15.26
CA GLY A 163 5.70 18.35 -16.70
C GLY A 163 5.48 16.95 -17.29
N LEU A 164 5.04 15.96 -16.50
CA LEU A 164 4.49 14.72 -17.06
C LEU A 164 3.03 14.96 -17.46
N GLU A 165 2.70 14.57 -18.69
CA GLU A 165 1.34 14.62 -19.25
C GLU A 165 0.35 13.80 -18.41
N GLU A 166 -0.90 14.27 -18.36
CA GLU A 166 -1.98 13.52 -17.72
C GLU A 166 -2.14 12.16 -18.41
N GLN A 167 -2.44 11.13 -17.61
CA GLN A 167 -2.58 9.79 -18.15
C GLN A 167 -3.85 9.68 -18.98
N LEU A 168 -3.71 9.20 -20.22
CA LEU A 168 -4.86 8.95 -21.09
C LEU A 168 -5.73 7.81 -20.57
N PRO A 169 -7.02 7.79 -20.95
CA PRO A 169 -7.86 6.60 -20.76
C PRO A 169 -7.19 5.30 -21.24
N SER A 170 -6.48 5.33 -22.38
CA SER A 170 -5.75 4.18 -22.93
C SER A 170 -4.54 3.74 -22.11
N ASP A 171 -4.00 4.62 -21.26
CA ASP A 171 -2.92 4.31 -20.33
C ASP A 171 -3.43 3.75 -18.99
N LEU A 172 -4.73 3.89 -18.69
CA LEU A 172 -5.36 3.48 -17.44
C LEU A 172 -6.09 2.14 -17.62
N ARG A 173 -5.85 1.21 -16.68
CA ARG A 173 -6.55 -0.08 -16.64
C ARG A 173 -7.88 0.07 -15.90
N PRO A 174 -9.01 -0.37 -16.46
CA PRO A 174 -10.28 -0.37 -15.74
C PRO A 174 -10.29 -1.43 -14.62
N PRO A 175 -11.21 -1.32 -13.66
CA PRO A 175 -11.26 -2.16 -12.46
C PRO A 175 -11.17 -3.68 -12.73
N PRO A 176 -11.91 -4.27 -13.69
CA PRO A 176 -11.80 -5.71 -13.97
C PRO A 176 -10.39 -6.15 -14.40
N ILE A 177 -9.67 -5.29 -15.11
CA ILE A 177 -8.30 -5.55 -15.56
C ILE A 177 -7.31 -5.36 -14.41
N LEU A 178 -7.55 -4.40 -13.52
CA LEU A 178 -6.79 -4.24 -12.29
C LEU A 178 -6.93 -5.48 -11.40
N GLN A 179 -8.15 -6.01 -11.22
CA GLN A 179 -8.38 -7.26 -10.49
C GLN A 179 -7.63 -8.42 -11.12
N LYS A 180 -7.78 -8.62 -12.44
CA LYS A 180 -7.03 -9.65 -13.18
C LYS A 180 -5.51 -9.51 -13.02
N THR A 181 -5.02 -8.27 -12.96
CA THR A 181 -3.59 -8.01 -12.74
C THR A 181 -3.18 -8.41 -11.33
N VAL A 182 -3.96 -8.04 -10.30
CA VAL A 182 -3.74 -8.48 -8.91
C VAL A 182 -3.74 -10.02 -8.86
N ASP A 183 -4.72 -10.69 -9.47
CA ASP A 183 -4.77 -12.15 -9.54
C ASP A 183 -3.52 -12.76 -10.15
N TYR A 184 -3.03 -12.19 -11.27
CA TYR A 184 -1.80 -12.63 -11.89
C TYR A 184 -0.57 -12.44 -10.96
N LEU A 185 -0.45 -11.29 -10.31
CA LEU A 185 0.68 -11.03 -9.40
C LEU A 185 0.68 -12.02 -8.22
N PHE A 186 -0.47 -12.23 -7.58
CA PHE A 186 -0.57 -13.01 -6.35
C PHE A 186 -0.67 -14.52 -6.58
N ASN A 187 -1.47 -14.96 -7.55
CA ASN A 187 -1.77 -16.38 -7.75
C ASN A 187 -0.77 -17.06 -8.69
N ASN A 188 -0.15 -16.31 -9.61
CA ASN A 188 0.83 -16.84 -10.55
C ASN A 188 2.25 -16.45 -10.15
N LEU A 189 2.58 -15.15 -10.17
CA LEU A 189 3.98 -14.73 -10.04
C LEU A 189 4.59 -15.00 -8.67
N ILE A 190 3.88 -14.74 -7.57
CA ILE A 190 4.41 -15.05 -6.22
C ILE A 190 4.53 -16.56 -6.04
N ASN A 191 3.51 -17.32 -6.47
CA ASN A 191 3.47 -18.78 -6.31
C ASN A 191 4.52 -19.53 -7.17
N GLU A 192 4.93 -18.97 -8.31
CA GLU A 192 5.99 -19.51 -9.16
C GLU A 192 7.41 -19.36 -8.56
N LYS A 193 7.57 -18.58 -7.48
CA LYS A 193 8.88 -18.19 -6.96
C LYS A 193 9.18 -18.88 -5.63
N PRO A 194 10.41 -19.35 -5.41
CA PRO A 194 10.77 -20.10 -4.20
C PRO A 194 10.78 -19.23 -2.94
N ALA A 195 10.96 -17.91 -3.08
CA ALA A 195 11.00 -16.99 -1.96
C ALA A 195 10.50 -15.59 -2.35
N LEU A 196 9.77 -14.94 -1.44
CA LEU A 196 9.22 -13.60 -1.63
C LEU A 196 10.31 -12.57 -1.98
N ARG A 197 11.48 -12.65 -1.33
CA ARG A 197 12.63 -11.76 -1.59
C ARG A 197 13.04 -11.68 -3.06
N SER A 198 12.82 -12.74 -3.84
CA SER A 198 13.25 -12.82 -5.25
C SER A 198 12.39 -12.01 -6.21
N ILE A 199 11.16 -11.70 -5.79
CA ILE A 199 10.08 -11.13 -6.60
C ILE A 199 9.46 -9.86 -5.97
N HIS A 200 9.72 -9.64 -4.68
CA HIS A 200 9.16 -8.56 -3.88
C HIS A 200 9.20 -7.20 -4.58
N HIS A 201 10.39 -6.77 -5.04
CA HIS A 201 10.57 -5.46 -5.69
C HIS A 201 9.65 -5.27 -6.92
N PHE A 202 9.45 -6.33 -7.71
CA PHE A 202 8.53 -6.31 -8.86
C PHE A 202 7.09 -6.12 -8.40
N VAL A 203 6.62 -6.96 -7.48
CA VAL A 203 5.23 -6.89 -7.01
C VAL A 203 4.97 -5.55 -6.33
N TRP A 204 5.89 -5.07 -5.49
CA TRP A 204 5.81 -3.78 -4.81
C TRP A 204 5.61 -2.60 -5.76
N ASP A 205 6.37 -2.56 -6.87
CA ASP A 205 6.21 -1.50 -7.88
C ASP A 205 4.87 -1.62 -8.60
N ARG A 206 4.47 -2.84 -8.99
CA ARG A 206 3.25 -3.08 -9.77
C ARG A 206 1.98 -2.88 -8.95
N THR A 207 1.96 -3.24 -7.67
CA THR A 207 0.82 -2.97 -6.77
C THR A 207 0.66 -1.47 -6.54
N ARG A 208 1.75 -0.71 -6.46
CA ARG A 208 1.71 0.76 -6.43
C ARG A 208 1.12 1.35 -7.71
N ALA A 209 1.46 0.81 -8.88
CA ALA A 209 0.85 1.22 -10.16
C ALA A 209 -0.65 0.91 -10.21
N ILE A 210 -1.08 -0.23 -9.68
CA ILE A 210 -2.50 -0.62 -9.59
C ILE A 210 -3.28 0.36 -8.70
N ARG A 211 -2.77 0.66 -7.50
CA ARG A 211 -3.37 1.65 -6.59
C ARG A 211 -3.43 3.04 -7.22
N ASN A 212 -2.40 3.43 -7.96
CA ASN A 212 -2.38 4.69 -8.69
C ASN A 212 -3.48 4.77 -9.75
N ASP A 213 -3.71 3.69 -10.51
CA ASP A 213 -4.79 3.64 -11.50
C ASP A 213 -6.17 3.77 -10.85
N PHE A 214 -6.40 3.14 -9.69
CA PHE A 214 -7.64 3.32 -8.92
C PHE A 214 -7.81 4.77 -8.44
N SER A 215 -6.74 5.38 -7.92
CA SER A 215 -6.76 6.75 -7.42
C SER A 215 -7.08 7.77 -8.51
N ILE A 216 -6.55 7.59 -9.72
CA ILE A 216 -6.80 8.49 -10.86
C ILE A 216 -8.26 8.39 -11.32
N GLN A 217 -8.81 7.17 -11.37
CA GLN A 217 -10.16 6.93 -11.90
C GLN A 217 -11.28 7.34 -10.94
N GLN A 218 -11.00 7.56 -9.64
CA GLN A 218 -11.96 7.99 -8.62
C GLN A 218 -13.32 7.28 -8.71
N LEU A 219 -13.29 5.96 -8.51
CA LEU A 219 -14.42 5.08 -8.78
C LEU A 219 -15.67 5.43 -7.95
N THR A 220 -16.82 5.52 -8.62
CA THR A 220 -18.13 5.78 -8.00
C THR A 220 -19.12 4.63 -8.15
N ARG A 221 -18.87 3.73 -9.12
CA ARG A 221 -19.75 2.59 -9.41
C ARG A 221 -19.51 1.47 -8.40
N LEU A 222 -20.56 0.99 -7.75
CA LEU A 222 -20.46 -0.01 -6.69
C LEU A 222 -19.70 -1.30 -7.07
N PRO A 223 -19.91 -1.91 -8.26
CA PRO A 223 -19.15 -3.09 -8.66
C PRO A 223 -17.64 -2.82 -8.74
N ASP A 224 -17.28 -1.64 -9.24
CA ASP A 224 -15.88 -1.22 -9.40
C ASP A 224 -15.24 -0.91 -8.04
N VAL A 225 -15.99 -0.28 -7.14
CA VAL A 225 -15.57 -0.04 -5.75
C VAL A 225 -15.31 -1.35 -5.01
N ARG A 226 -16.16 -2.37 -5.18
CA ARG A 226 -15.94 -3.70 -4.57
C ARG A 226 -14.64 -4.34 -5.05
N ILE A 227 -14.35 -4.22 -6.35
CA ILE A 227 -13.09 -4.67 -6.93
C ILE A 227 -11.91 -3.91 -6.33
N ALA A 228 -12.01 -2.59 -6.20
CA ALA A 228 -10.96 -1.79 -5.59
C ALA A 228 -10.70 -2.23 -4.15
N ILE A 229 -11.74 -2.36 -3.33
CA ILE A 229 -11.63 -2.84 -1.94
C ILE A 229 -10.87 -4.19 -1.91
N ASP A 230 -11.30 -5.20 -2.67
CA ASP A 230 -10.62 -6.50 -2.74
C ASP A 230 -9.12 -6.38 -3.11
N CYS A 231 -8.81 -5.55 -4.11
CA CYS A 231 -7.43 -5.31 -4.53
C CYS A 231 -6.61 -4.65 -3.42
N TYR A 232 -7.13 -3.60 -2.77
CA TYR A 232 -6.45 -2.91 -1.68
C TYR A 232 -6.24 -3.82 -0.46
N GLU A 233 -7.23 -4.64 -0.12
CA GLU A 233 -7.14 -5.63 0.95
C GLU A 233 -5.98 -6.61 0.71
N ARG A 234 -5.89 -7.18 -0.50
CA ARG A 234 -4.82 -8.13 -0.87
C ARG A 234 -3.44 -7.46 -0.90
N ILE A 235 -3.37 -6.24 -1.42
CA ILE A 235 -2.13 -5.44 -1.44
C ILE A 235 -1.68 -5.09 -0.02
N ALA A 236 -2.60 -4.76 0.89
CA ALA A 236 -2.26 -4.51 2.29
C ALA A 236 -1.73 -5.79 2.97
N ARG A 237 -2.38 -6.95 2.77
CA ARG A 237 -1.87 -8.24 3.29
C ARG A 237 -0.48 -8.57 2.76
N PHE A 238 -0.22 -8.28 1.48
CA PHE A 238 1.12 -8.41 0.89
C PHE A 238 2.16 -7.58 1.62
N HIS A 239 1.91 -6.27 1.79
CA HIS A 239 2.87 -5.39 2.46
C HIS A 239 3.12 -5.80 3.92
N ILE A 240 2.07 -6.23 4.65
CA ILE A 240 2.22 -6.78 6.01
C ILE A 240 3.15 -8.01 6.00
N LEU A 241 2.89 -8.96 5.10
CA LEU A 241 3.69 -10.17 4.99
C LEU A 241 5.13 -9.87 4.57
N SER A 242 5.32 -8.92 3.64
CA SER A 242 6.63 -8.48 3.18
C SER A 242 7.45 -7.90 4.32
N LEU A 243 6.86 -7.05 5.18
CA LEU A 243 7.55 -6.47 6.33
C LEU A 243 8.10 -7.56 7.26
N HIS A 244 7.34 -8.62 7.53
CA HIS A 244 7.79 -9.76 8.34
C HIS A 244 8.82 -10.63 7.62
N GLN A 245 8.50 -11.16 6.44
CA GLN A 245 9.37 -12.13 5.75
C GLN A 245 10.71 -11.55 5.32
N LEU A 246 10.79 -10.21 5.19
CA LEU A 246 11.98 -9.48 4.81
C LEU A 246 12.65 -8.75 5.98
N ALA A 247 12.19 -8.96 7.23
CA ALA A 247 12.81 -8.45 8.47
C ALA A 247 14.10 -9.21 8.84
N GLN A 248 14.93 -9.54 7.86
CA GLN A 248 16.20 -10.25 8.08
C GLN A 248 17.33 -9.25 8.35
N SER A 249 18.38 -9.71 9.04
CA SER A 249 19.59 -8.91 9.31
C SER A 249 20.24 -8.40 8.03
N ASP A 250 20.27 -9.24 7.00
CA ASP A 250 20.76 -8.87 5.67
C ASP A 250 19.64 -8.27 4.81
N LYS A 251 20.00 -7.22 4.06
CA LYS A 251 19.07 -6.64 3.09
C LYS A 251 18.65 -7.71 2.06
N PRO A 252 17.34 -7.89 1.79
CA PRO A 252 16.85 -8.86 0.81
C PRO A 252 17.45 -8.65 -0.59
N TYR A 253 17.64 -7.38 -0.95
CA TYR A 253 18.28 -6.86 -2.16
C TYR A 253 18.72 -5.39 -1.91
N ASP A 254 19.63 -4.87 -2.73
CA ASP A 254 20.33 -3.59 -2.49
C ASP A 254 19.42 -2.38 -2.23
N THR A 255 18.30 -2.31 -2.94
CA THR A 255 17.35 -1.18 -2.89
C THR A 255 16.21 -1.37 -1.89
N TYR A 256 16.19 -2.46 -1.11
CA TYR A 256 15.14 -2.67 -0.13
C TYR A 256 15.26 -1.67 1.02
N ASP A 257 14.12 -1.09 1.39
CA ASP A 257 13.97 -0.15 2.48
C ASP A 257 12.65 -0.41 3.21
N ALA A 258 12.74 -0.97 4.42
CA ALA A 258 11.59 -1.29 5.26
C ALA A 258 10.75 -0.05 5.61
N TYR A 259 11.36 1.14 5.65
CA TYR A 259 10.62 2.39 5.86
C TYR A 259 9.72 2.71 4.67
N GLN A 260 10.22 2.53 3.45
CA GLN A 260 9.41 2.71 2.24
C GLN A 260 8.30 1.66 2.12
N GLU A 261 8.57 0.43 2.54
CA GLU A 261 7.56 -0.64 2.63
C GLU A 261 6.43 -0.24 3.59
N ARG A 262 6.80 0.21 4.79
CA ARG A 262 5.86 0.73 5.79
C ARG A 262 5.07 1.92 5.27
N GLU A 263 5.70 2.86 4.56
CA GLU A 263 5.01 3.98 3.93
C GLU A 263 4.01 3.52 2.86
N GLN A 264 4.34 2.52 2.04
CA GLN A 264 3.38 1.98 1.07
C GLN A 264 2.19 1.32 1.75
N LEU A 265 2.42 0.58 2.85
CA LEU A 265 1.34 0.02 3.66
C LEU A 265 0.43 1.12 4.23
N ASP A 266 1.00 2.17 4.83
CA ASP A 266 0.27 3.31 5.38
C ASP A 266 -0.64 3.97 4.33
N ARG A 267 -0.09 4.27 3.15
CA ARG A 267 -0.87 4.83 2.04
C ARG A 267 -1.96 3.88 1.54
N THR A 268 -1.73 2.56 1.62
CA THR A 268 -2.72 1.54 1.25
C THR A 268 -3.87 1.54 2.24
N PHE A 269 -3.57 1.55 3.55
CA PHE A 269 -4.57 1.63 4.61
C PHE A 269 -5.38 2.91 4.52
N LEU A 270 -4.75 4.08 4.36
CA LEU A 270 -5.46 5.35 4.24
C LEU A 270 -6.52 5.31 3.12
N SER A 271 -6.13 4.81 1.95
CA SER A 271 -7.06 4.68 0.81
C SER A 271 -8.16 3.66 1.09
N LEU A 272 -7.83 2.53 1.72
CA LEU A 272 -8.79 1.47 2.03
C LEU A 272 -9.81 1.92 3.08
N MET A 273 -9.37 2.66 4.12
CA MET A 273 -10.27 3.24 5.12
C MET A 273 -11.21 4.23 4.47
N GLN A 274 -10.71 5.09 3.57
CA GLN A 274 -11.55 6.01 2.79
C GLN A 274 -12.61 5.25 1.98
N TYR A 275 -12.24 4.16 1.29
CA TYR A 275 -13.21 3.33 0.58
C TYR A 275 -14.28 2.74 1.51
N TYR A 276 -13.90 2.26 2.70
CA TYR A 276 -14.89 1.76 3.66
C TYR A 276 -15.82 2.86 4.16
N ASP A 277 -15.28 4.02 4.52
CA ASP A 277 -16.06 5.11 5.10
C ASP A 277 -17.01 5.75 4.09
N ASP A 278 -16.53 6.03 2.87
CA ASP A 278 -17.35 6.63 1.80
C ASP A 278 -18.48 5.71 1.34
N ASN A 279 -18.29 4.39 1.44
CA ASN A 279 -19.25 3.40 0.95
C ASN A 279 -20.03 2.70 2.05
N ARG A 280 -19.83 3.07 3.33
CA ARG A 280 -20.42 2.39 4.50
C ARG A 280 -21.95 2.27 4.44
N HIS A 281 -22.61 3.29 3.89
CA HIS A 281 -24.07 3.32 3.76
C HIS A 281 -24.62 2.44 2.63
N ILE A 282 -23.77 2.05 1.68
CA ILE A 282 -24.16 1.36 0.44
C ILE A 282 -23.66 -0.09 0.44
N TYR A 283 -22.47 -0.33 1.00
CA TYR A 283 -21.82 -1.63 1.01
C TYR A 283 -21.03 -1.83 2.29
N GLN A 284 -21.36 -2.92 2.99
CA GLN A 284 -20.61 -3.40 4.14
C GLN A 284 -19.59 -4.41 3.65
N ALA A 285 -18.31 -4.02 3.68
CA ALA A 285 -17.23 -4.92 3.29
C ALA A 285 -17.04 -6.00 4.38
N PRO A 286 -17.01 -7.29 4.02
CA PRO A 286 -16.95 -8.38 5.00
C PRO A 286 -15.64 -8.40 5.81
N ASN A 287 -14.56 -7.88 5.23
CA ASN A 287 -13.24 -7.87 5.86
C ASN A 287 -12.91 -6.53 6.52
N GLU A 288 -13.85 -5.57 6.61
CA GLU A 288 -13.57 -4.25 7.20
C GLU A 288 -12.94 -4.37 8.59
N ALA A 289 -13.50 -5.22 9.45
CA ALA A 289 -12.99 -5.42 10.80
C ALA A 289 -11.55 -5.99 10.85
N GLU A 290 -11.16 -6.81 9.88
CA GLU A 290 -9.78 -7.31 9.75
C GLU A 290 -8.80 -6.15 9.54
N PHE A 291 -9.10 -5.27 8.58
CA PHE A 291 -8.21 -4.16 8.24
C PHE A 291 -8.24 -3.04 9.27
N ARG A 292 -9.37 -2.82 9.94
CA ARG A 292 -9.45 -1.92 11.10
C ARG A 292 -8.56 -2.42 12.24
N ALA A 293 -8.53 -3.74 12.49
CA ALA A 293 -7.62 -4.34 13.46
C ALA A 293 -6.15 -4.09 13.11
N TYR A 294 -5.75 -4.26 11.84
CA TYR A 294 -4.38 -3.93 11.41
C TYR A 294 -4.05 -2.44 11.57
N CYS A 295 -4.96 -1.54 11.18
CA CYS A 295 -4.78 -0.09 11.36
C CYS A 295 -4.60 0.29 12.83
N ILE A 296 -5.31 -0.37 13.76
CA ILE A 296 -5.15 -0.13 15.20
C ILE A 296 -3.73 -0.44 15.67
N LEU A 297 -3.22 -1.62 15.30
CA LEU A 297 -1.85 -2.03 15.64
C LEU A 297 -0.82 -1.12 14.97
N PHE A 298 -1.12 -0.65 13.76
CA PHE A 298 -0.22 0.23 13.01
C PHE A 298 -0.05 1.63 13.66
N GLN A 299 -0.87 1.98 14.65
CA GLN A 299 -0.87 3.27 15.36
C GLN A 299 -0.11 3.23 16.70
N ILE A 300 0.57 2.13 17.05
CA ILE A 300 1.28 1.97 18.33
C ILE A 300 2.34 3.07 18.57
N GLN A 301 3.08 3.48 17.53
CA GLN A 301 4.22 4.40 17.69
C GLN A 301 3.85 5.89 17.57
N ASP A 302 2.95 6.25 16.68
CA ASP A 302 2.47 7.63 16.51
C ASP A 302 0.96 7.63 16.46
N PRO A 303 0.28 7.53 17.61
CA PRO A 303 -1.17 7.58 17.62
C PRO A 303 -1.60 8.95 17.11
N ASP A 304 -2.40 8.95 16.05
CA ASP A 304 -3.09 10.15 15.60
C ASP A 304 -3.87 10.76 16.77
N LEU A 305 -3.85 12.09 16.89
CA LEU A 305 -4.52 12.81 17.99
C LEU A 305 -6.02 12.46 18.09
N ASP A 306 -6.62 12.09 16.96
CA ASP A 306 -8.03 11.76 16.81
C ASP A 306 -8.27 10.24 16.71
N PHE A 307 -7.26 9.41 16.96
CA PHE A 307 -7.37 7.96 16.89
C PHE A 307 -8.41 7.42 17.88
N GLY A 308 -8.42 7.94 19.11
CA GLY A 308 -9.42 7.59 20.12
C GLY A 308 -10.85 7.93 19.68
N ASP A 309 -11.05 9.12 19.11
CA ASP A 309 -12.35 9.56 18.59
C ASP A 309 -12.78 8.71 17.38
N THR A 310 -11.83 8.35 16.52
CA THR A 310 -12.06 7.46 15.37
C THR A 310 -12.51 6.07 15.83
N LEU A 311 -11.90 5.52 16.88
CA LEU A 311 -12.31 4.23 17.45
C LEU A 311 -13.70 4.28 18.07
N GLN A 312 -14.06 5.38 18.74
CA GLN A 312 -15.40 5.57 19.28
C GLN A 312 -16.46 5.78 18.19
N ALA A 313 -16.08 6.37 17.06
CA ALA A 313 -16.96 6.55 15.91
C ALA A 313 -17.18 5.26 15.10
N LEU A 314 -16.43 4.19 15.37
CA LEU A 314 -16.64 2.91 14.67
C LEU A 314 -18.03 2.33 15.00
N PRO A 315 -18.75 1.81 13.98
CA PRO A 315 -20.01 1.14 14.21
C PRO A 315 -19.89 -0.05 15.17
N SER A 316 -20.96 -0.32 15.93
CA SER A 316 -20.97 -1.37 16.94
C SER A 316 -20.65 -2.76 16.38
N ASN A 317 -21.06 -3.06 15.14
CA ASN A 317 -20.72 -4.34 14.50
C ASN A 317 -19.22 -4.52 14.24
N ILE A 318 -18.48 -3.43 14.04
CA ILE A 318 -17.03 -3.45 13.83
C ILE A 318 -16.30 -3.41 15.18
N SER A 319 -16.71 -2.53 16.10
CA SER A 319 -16.04 -2.39 17.40
C SER A 319 -16.19 -3.63 18.30
N GLN A 320 -17.27 -4.40 18.14
CA GLN A 320 -17.48 -5.65 18.87
C GLN A 320 -16.85 -6.88 18.17
N ASP A 321 -16.27 -6.74 16.97
CA ASP A 321 -15.59 -7.84 16.28
C ASP A 321 -14.39 -8.32 17.11
N PRO A 322 -14.20 -9.65 17.27
CA PRO A 322 -13.12 -10.19 18.09
C PRO A 322 -11.74 -9.75 17.60
N ARG A 323 -11.53 -9.57 16.29
CA ARG A 323 -10.23 -9.14 15.74
C ARG A 323 -9.89 -7.71 16.18
N VAL A 324 -10.89 -6.83 16.16
CA VAL A 324 -10.75 -5.43 16.58
C VAL A 324 -10.50 -5.34 18.07
N ARG A 325 -11.20 -6.14 18.89
CA ARG A 325 -10.96 -6.21 20.34
C ARG A 325 -9.56 -6.72 20.67
N THR A 326 -9.10 -7.82 20.05
CA THR A 326 -7.74 -8.32 20.24
C THR A 326 -6.70 -7.28 19.84
N ALA A 327 -6.90 -6.58 18.71
CA ALA A 327 -6.01 -5.50 18.28
C ALA A 327 -5.98 -4.33 19.28
N PHE A 328 -7.12 -3.98 19.86
CA PHE A 328 -7.20 -2.95 20.89
C PHE A 328 -6.47 -3.37 22.17
N GLU A 329 -6.62 -4.62 22.62
CA GLU A 329 -5.89 -5.14 23.78
C GLU A 329 -4.38 -5.15 23.56
N LEU A 330 -3.93 -5.57 22.38
CA LEU A 330 -2.52 -5.50 21.96
C LEU A 330 -2.03 -4.04 21.96
N TYR A 331 -2.81 -3.12 21.38
CA TYR A 331 -2.48 -1.69 21.36
C TYR A 331 -2.35 -1.11 22.78
N VAL A 332 -3.29 -1.42 23.68
CA VAL A 332 -3.26 -0.95 25.08
C VAL A 332 -2.07 -1.52 25.86
N ALA A 333 -1.71 -2.79 25.61
CA ALA A 333 -0.57 -3.43 26.24
C ALA A 333 0.77 -2.88 25.72
N ALA A 334 0.86 -2.58 24.42
CA ALA A 334 2.06 -2.09 23.75
C ALA A 334 2.30 -0.59 23.96
N ALA A 335 1.23 0.22 23.94
CA ALA A 335 1.35 1.66 24.03
C ALA A 335 2.00 2.03 25.36
N ASN A 336 2.99 2.93 25.30
CA ASN A 336 3.57 3.53 26.49
C ASN A 336 3.23 5.02 26.47
N VAL A 337 2.55 5.48 27.52
CA VAL A 337 2.17 6.89 27.71
C VAL A 337 3.39 7.83 27.65
N ARG A 338 4.61 7.32 27.86
CA ARG A 338 5.83 8.12 28.04
C ARG A 338 6.61 8.45 26.75
N VAL A 339 6.29 7.88 25.58
CA VAL A 339 7.15 7.98 24.37
C VAL A 339 6.68 9.05 23.37
N SER A 340 5.65 9.85 23.67
CA SER A 340 5.29 10.94 22.76
C SER A 340 6.32 12.09 22.85
N GLN A 341 7.20 12.18 21.85
CA GLN A 341 8.21 13.24 21.68
C GLN A 341 7.62 14.66 21.61
N ASN A 342 6.29 14.78 21.52
CA ASN A 342 5.58 16.05 21.51
C ASN A 342 4.84 16.25 22.84
N VAL A 343 5.38 17.12 23.69
CA VAL A 343 4.82 17.50 25.00
C VAL A 343 3.35 17.98 24.91
N LEU A 344 2.91 18.46 23.74
CA LEU A 344 1.52 18.86 23.46
C LEU A 344 0.58 17.67 23.14
N LYS A 345 1.11 16.54 22.64
CA LYS A 345 0.34 15.30 22.37
C LYS A 345 0.01 14.52 23.65
N LEU A 346 0.75 14.76 24.74
CA LEU A 346 0.61 14.04 26.02
C LEU A 346 -0.71 14.32 26.77
N ARG A 347 -1.42 15.42 26.46
CA ARG A 347 -2.62 15.83 27.22
C ARG A 347 -3.91 15.15 26.77
N ARG A 348 -3.90 14.31 25.73
CA ARG A 348 -5.11 13.66 25.18
C ARG A 348 -5.02 12.15 25.00
N SER A 349 -3.83 11.55 25.13
CA SER A 349 -3.67 10.11 24.96
C SER A 349 -4.47 9.34 26.02
N CYS A 350 -5.31 8.43 25.53
CA CYS A 350 -6.20 7.51 26.25
C CYS A 350 -5.77 7.20 27.70
N LEU A 351 -6.65 7.47 28.67
CA LEU A 351 -6.44 7.26 30.11
C LEU A 351 -6.31 5.77 30.53
N THR A 352 -6.24 4.83 29.59
CA THR A 352 -6.28 3.38 29.84
C THR A 352 -5.08 2.62 29.24
N VAL A 353 -3.93 3.27 29.11
CA VAL A 353 -2.72 2.62 28.57
C VAL A 353 -1.89 2.06 29.71
N GLU A 354 -1.63 0.74 29.69
CA GLU A 354 -1.03 0.02 30.82
C GLU A 354 0.50 -0.18 30.69
N ALA A 355 1.07 0.00 29.49
CA ALA A 355 2.49 -0.28 29.19
C ALA A 355 2.96 -1.65 29.75
N ASN A 356 2.14 -2.67 29.56
CA ASN A 356 2.34 -4.02 30.10
C ASN A 356 2.90 -4.95 29.02
N TRP A 357 4.22 -4.93 28.85
CA TRP A 357 4.91 -5.74 27.84
C TRP A 357 4.73 -7.25 28.05
N ALA A 358 4.65 -7.73 29.30
CA ALA A 358 4.39 -9.15 29.58
C ALA A 358 3.03 -9.59 29.03
N ARG A 359 2.00 -8.75 29.20
CA ARG A 359 0.69 -8.97 28.58
C ARG A 359 0.73 -8.86 27.05
N PHE A 360 1.54 -7.94 26.52
CA PHE A 360 1.71 -7.82 25.06
C PHE A 360 2.26 -9.11 24.46
N TRP A 361 3.33 -9.67 25.02
CA TRP A 361 3.92 -10.92 24.53
C TRP A 361 2.95 -12.10 24.65
N SER A 362 2.20 -12.20 25.75
CA SER A 362 1.21 -13.27 25.91
C SER A 362 0.04 -13.15 24.92
N LEU A 363 -0.38 -11.93 24.58
CA LEU A 363 -1.39 -11.68 23.56
C LEU A 363 -0.87 -12.00 22.14
N VAL A 364 0.38 -11.67 21.83
CA VAL A 364 1.02 -12.04 20.55
C VAL A 364 1.07 -13.56 20.37
N GLN A 365 1.39 -14.30 21.44
CA GLN A 365 1.43 -15.77 21.43
C GLN A 365 0.04 -16.43 21.46
N SER A 366 -1.02 -15.66 21.73
CA SER A 366 -2.38 -16.17 21.85
C SER A 366 -2.98 -16.57 20.49
N THR A 367 -3.79 -17.62 20.48
CA THR A 367 -4.59 -18.05 19.32
C THR A 367 -5.59 -16.99 18.83
N SER A 368 -5.89 -15.98 19.65
CA SER A 368 -6.75 -14.84 19.27
C SER A 368 -6.08 -13.88 18.29
N THR A 369 -4.75 -13.89 18.23
CA THR A 369 -3.95 -13.05 17.32
C THR A 369 -3.72 -13.81 16.03
N SER A 370 -4.24 -13.28 14.92
CA SER A 370 -3.99 -13.89 13.62
C SER A 370 -2.51 -13.71 13.23
N TYR A 371 -2.01 -14.57 12.34
CA TYR A 371 -0.62 -14.47 11.86
C TYR A 371 -0.28 -13.07 11.35
N LEU A 372 -1.16 -12.47 10.52
CA LEU A 372 -0.93 -11.12 10.00
C LEU A 372 -1.04 -10.03 11.08
N MET A 373 -1.88 -10.21 12.11
CA MET A 373 -1.86 -9.29 13.27
C MET A 373 -0.51 -9.37 14.00
N GLY A 374 0.04 -10.57 14.16
CA GLY A 374 1.39 -10.79 14.68
C GLY A 374 2.45 -10.08 13.85
N CYS A 375 2.42 -10.23 12.52
CA CYS A 375 3.33 -9.53 11.60
C CYS A 375 3.24 -8.00 11.71
N VAL A 376 2.03 -7.44 11.92
CA VAL A 376 1.89 -5.98 12.15
C VAL A 376 2.46 -5.58 13.52
N ALA A 377 2.24 -6.39 14.56
CA ALA A 377 2.76 -6.14 15.90
C ALA A 377 4.30 -6.20 15.96
N GLU A 378 4.90 -7.12 15.18
CA GLU A 378 6.35 -7.33 15.07
C GLU A 378 7.11 -6.07 14.63
N ILE A 379 6.50 -5.22 13.79
CA ILE A 379 7.05 -3.92 13.37
C ILE A 379 7.48 -3.08 14.58
N TYR A 380 6.82 -3.28 15.73
CA TYR A 380 7.04 -2.52 16.95
C TYR A 380 7.83 -3.28 18.03
N PHE A 381 8.23 -4.53 17.82
CA PHE A 381 8.93 -5.33 18.84
C PHE A 381 10.21 -4.64 19.32
N THR A 382 11.05 -4.15 18.40
CA THR A 382 12.27 -3.40 18.74
C THR A 382 11.97 -2.18 19.62
N VAL A 383 10.91 -1.44 19.30
CA VAL A 383 10.52 -0.24 20.07
C VAL A 383 10.02 -0.62 21.46
N ILE A 384 9.20 -1.67 21.56
CA ILE A 384 8.66 -2.18 22.82
C ILE A 384 9.79 -2.73 23.71
N ARG A 385 10.67 -3.57 23.17
CA ARG A 385 11.84 -4.12 23.87
C ARG A 385 12.76 -3.01 24.39
N LYS A 386 13.09 -2.02 23.55
CA LYS A 386 13.87 -0.85 23.96
C LYS A 386 13.20 -0.07 25.08
N THR A 387 11.90 0.17 24.96
CA THR A 387 11.12 0.92 25.97
C THR A 387 11.09 0.17 27.30
N ALA A 388 10.89 -1.15 27.27
CA ALA A 388 10.92 -2.00 28.46
C ALA A 388 12.29 -1.96 29.16
N LEU A 389 13.40 -2.06 28.41
CA LEU A 389 14.75 -1.92 28.96
C LEU A 389 14.99 -0.55 29.61
N VAL A 390 14.57 0.54 28.97
CA VAL A 390 14.73 1.89 29.53
C VAL A 390 13.93 2.05 30.83
N GLU A 391 12.70 1.56 30.87
CA GLU A 391 11.87 1.60 32.10
C GLU A 391 12.44 0.69 33.19
N LEU A 392 13.01 -0.45 32.81
CA LEU A 392 13.69 -1.35 33.72
C LEU A 392 14.90 -0.66 34.38
N CYS A 393 15.80 -0.07 33.59
CA CYS A 393 16.94 0.67 34.12
C CYS A 393 16.47 1.78 35.07
N ARG A 394 15.45 2.55 34.69
CA ARG A 394 14.89 3.62 35.56
C ARG A 394 14.35 3.11 36.89
N ALA A 395 13.68 1.95 36.91
CA ALA A 395 13.10 1.40 38.13
C ALA A 395 14.17 0.93 39.13
N TYR A 396 15.31 0.44 38.62
CA TYR A 396 16.41 -0.07 39.42
C TYR A 396 17.49 1.00 39.71
N TYR A 397 17.54 2.09 38.95
CA TYR A 397 18.43 3.22 39.17
C TYR A 397 18.00 4.07 40.39
N ARG A 398 18.23 3.53 41.60
CA ARG A 398 17.97 4.19 42.89
C ARG A 398 19.18 4.97 43.42
N GLY A 399 19.90 5.66 42.54
CA GLY A 399 20.98 6.60 42.93
C GLY A 399 22.08 6.00 43.82
N GLY A 400 22.26 4.68 43.81
CA GLY A 400 23.22 3.96 44.66
C GLY A 400 24.01 2.92 43.86
N LYS A 401 25.21 2.60 44.33
CA LYS A 401 26.12 1.59 43.75
C LYS A 401 25.67 0.14 44.05
N VAL A 402 24.37 -0.13 44.08
CA VAL A 402 23.88 -1.49 44.29
C VAL A 402 24.00 -2.22 42.96
N LYS A 403 24.92 -3.19 42.90
CA LYS A 403 25.00 -4.11 41.77
C LYS A 403 23.74 -4.97 41.78
N VAL A 404 23.00 -4.93 40.68
CA VAL A 404 21.82 -5.77 40.47
C VAL A 404 22.22 -6.86 39.50
N GLU A 405 22.52 -8.04 40.04
CA GLU A 405 22.97 -9.20 39.25
C GLU A 405 21.78 -10.10 38.84
N ASP A 406 20.56 -9.75 39.28
CA ASP A 406 19.33 -10.51 39.07
C ASP A 406 18.82 -10.53 37.62
N TRP A 407 19.38 -9.71 36.72
CA TRP A 407 18.97 -9.59 35.32
C TRP A 407 19.92 -10.36 34.41
N THR A 408 19.91 -11.67 34.56
CA THR A 408 20.64 -12.60 33.67
C THR A 408 20.09 -12.56 32.25
N LEU A 409 20.91 -12.98 31.27
CA LEU A 409 20.48 -13.11 29.87
C LEU A 409 19.21 -13.95 29.71
N ASN A 410 19.14 -15.12 30.34
CA ASN A 410 17.93 -15.96 30.34
C ASN A 410 16.68 -15.21 30.78
N LYS A 411 16.78 -14.42 31.86
CA LYS A 411 15.63 -13.64 32.35
C LYS A 411 15.23 -12.52 31.39
N LEU A 412 16.19 -11.93 30.69
CA LEU A 412 15.92 -10.93 29.65
C LEU A 412 15.24 -11.56 28.43
N VAL A 413 15.69 -12.75 28.01
CA VAL A 413 15.06 -13.53 26.95
C VAL A 413 13.59 -13.79 27.29
N ASP A 414 13.31 -14.30 28.48
CA ASP A 414 11.94 -14.58 28.95
C ASP A 414 11.09 -13.29 29.07
N THR A 415 11.67 -12.21 29.58
CA THR A 415 10.93 -10.97 29.86
C THR A 415 10.63 -10.15 28.59
N LEU A 416 11.54 -10.17 27.63
CA LEU A 416 11.48 -9.37 26.39
C LEU A 416 11.09 -10.20 25.16
N ALA A 417 10.83 -11.50 25.37
CA ALA A 417 10.44 -12.47 24.35
C ALA A 417 11.43 -12.46 23.17
N PHE A 418 12.72 -12.62 23.47
CA PHE A 418 13.74 -12.92 22.44
C PHE A 418 13.71 -14.40 22.07
N ASP A 419 14.22 -14.74 20.90
CA ASP A 419 14.28 -16.14 20.46
C ASP A 419 15.46 -16.88 21.13
N ASP A 420 16.58 -16.18 21.34
CA ASP A 420 17.78 -16.73 21.97
C ASP A 420 18.60 -15.67 22.74
N GLU A 421 19.57 -16.14 23.55
CA GLU A 421 20.46 -15.26 24.32
C GLU A 421 21.37 -14.39 23.44
N SER A 422 21.72 -14.85 22.24
CA SER A 422 22.59 -14.12 21.30
C SER A 422 21.86 -12.91 20.70
N GLU A 423 20.57 -13.04 20.37
CA GLU A 423 19.71 -11.94 19.93
C GLU A 423 19.56 -10.91 21.06
N ALA A 424 19.30 -11.36 22.28
CA ALA A 424 19.20 -10.49 23.45
C ALA A 424 20.50 -9.71 23.70
N GLN A 425 21.65 -10.38 23.64
CA GLN A 425 22.97 -9.75 23.78
C GLN A 425 23.22 -8.73 22.67
N THR A 426 23.02 -9.12 21.41
CA THR A 426 23.19 -8.23 20.25
C THR A 426 22.30 -6.99 20.36
N PHE A 427 21.06 -7.16 20.83
CA PHE A 427 20.12 -6.06 21.03
C PHE A 427 20.59 -5.09 22.11
N CYS A 428 21.08 -5.60 23.25
CA CYS A 428 21.67 -4.79 24.33
C CYS A 428 22.84 -3.95 23.82
N ASP A 429 23.79 -4.59 23.11
CA ASP A 429 24.98 -3.92 22.56
C ASP A 429 24.59 -2.80 21.58
N GLN A 430 23.64 -3.05 20.67
CA GLN A 430 23.16 -2.07 19.70
C GLN A 430 22.47 -0.86 20.35
N HIS A 431 21.89 -1.03 21.54
CA HIS A 431 21.18 0.00 22.28
C HIS A 431 22.03 0.67 23.36
N GLY A 432 23.31 0.32 23.46
CA GLY A 432 24.28 0.92 24.38
C GLY A 432 24.20 0.39 25.82
N PHE A 433 23.61 -0.78 26.03
CA PHE A 433 23.61 -1.45 27.33
C PHE A 433 24.78 -2.44 27.39
N THR A 434 25.53 -2.45 28.50
CA THR A 434 26.64 -3.40 28.68
C THR A 434 26.23 -4.59 29.52
N LEU A 435 26.79 -5.76 29.20
CA LEU A 435 26.67 -6.97 30.00
C LEU A 435 27.92 -7.12 30.88
N ALA A 436 27.74 -7.50 32.13
CA ALA A 436 28.80 -7.84 33.07
C ALA A 436 28.74 -9.34 33.43
N GLU A 437 29.87 -9.91 33.83
CA GLU A 437 29.93 -11.30 34.31
C GLU A 437 29.80 -11.34 35.82
N GLY A 438 28.85 -12.13 36.33
CA GLY A 438 28.66 -12.37 37.76
C GLY A 438 29.69 -13.36 38.31
N GLU A 439 29.74 -13.50 39.63
CA GLU A 439 30.66 -14.42 40.33
C GLU A 439 30.43 -15.89 39.93
N ASP A 440 29.22 -16.22 39.48
CA ASP A 440 28.82 -17.56 38.99
C ASP A 440 29.15 -17.80 37.50
N GLY A 441 29.80 -16.84 36.83
CA GLY A 441 30.13 -16.89 35.39
C GLY A 441 28.94 -16.61 34.46
N ALA A 442 27.76 -16.29 35.00
CA ALA A 442 26.60 -15.91 34.23
C ALA A 442 26.65 -14.42 33.83
N SER A 443 26.35 -14.12 32.56
CA SER A 443 26.25 -12.74 32.08
C SER A 443 24.93 -12.09 32.50
N TYR A 444 25.00 -10.87 33.05
CA TYR A 444 23.85 -10.07 33.47
C TYR A 444 23.92 -8.65 32.91
N LEU A 445 22.77 -7.99 32.80
CA LEU A 445 22.65 -6.62 32.33
C LEU A 445 23.17 -5.63 33.38
N ASP A 446 24.19 -4.85 33.04
CA ASP A 446 24.66 -3.77 33.89
C ASP A 446 23.68 -2.59 33.80
N LEU A 447 22.94 -2.38 34.89
CA LEU A 447 21.95 -1.30 35.02
C LEU A 447 22.58 0.03 35.47
N THR A 448 23.90 0.07 35.66
CA THR A 448 24.63 1.28 36.08
C THR A 448 25.26 2.08 34.93
N SER A 449 25.23 1.51 33.73
CA SER A 449 25.88 2.02 32.51
C SER A 449 25.16 3.19 31.85
#